data_AF-A0A962ADV2-F1
#
_entry.id   AF-A0A962ADV2-F1
#
_cell.length_a   1.000
_cell.length_b   1.000
_cell.length_c   1.000
_cell.angle_alpha   90.00
_cell.angle_beta   90.00
_cell.angle_gamma   90.00
#
_symmetry.space_group_name_H-M   'P 1'
#
loop_
_entity.id
_entity.type
_entity.pdbx_description
1 polymer ?
#
loop_
_entity_poly.entity_id
_entity_poly.type
_entity_poly.pdbx_seq_one_letter_code
_entity_poly.pdbx_strand_id
1 'polypeptide(L)'
;MPTYKAPVDDTLFLLDDVLHYSRYDNLPGFSDAPRDVVEAVLNEAAKIAEEVLQPLNLVGDREGCKRAADGSVTTPKGFKEAFKAYAEGGWISLPMPPEYGGQGLPHVVSHAVGEYMNSANQAFAMYPGLTSGAVAAILAHGSEEQKQLYGTRMIAGQWTGTMNLTEPHCGTDLGLLKTKAVKNGDGSYHITGQKIFISAGEHDMAENIIHLVLARIEGAPAGVKGISLFIVPKYEVSNEGAIGARNAVTCGSLEHKMGIHGNATCVMNYDGARGFLLGQENKGLAAMF
;
A
#
# COMPACT_ATOMS: atom_id res chain seq x y z
N MET A 1 11.83 -27.35 -7.98
CA MET A 1 10.93 -26.18 -7.92
C MET A 1 11.49 -25.12 -8.83
N PRO A 2 10.67 -24.25 -9.45
CA PRO A 2 11.22 -23.09 -10.17
C PRO A 2 12.14 -22.31 -9.23
N THR A 3 13.18 -21.69 -9.78
CA THR A 3 14.15 -20.87 -9.05
C THR A 3 14.13 -19.47 -9.65
N TYR A 4 14.28 -18.45 -8.82
CA TYR A 4 14.50 -17.07 -9.26
C TYR A 4 15.95 -16.70 -8.97
N LYS A 5 16.58 -15.94 -9.86
CA LYS A 5 17.89 -15.33 -9.65
C LYS A 5 17.74 -13.86 -9.98
N ALA A 6 18.00 -12.97 -9.02
CA ALA A 6 17.90 -11.54 -9.26
C ALA A 6 19.01 -11.09 -10.23
N PRO A 7 18.70 -10.28 -11.25
CA PRO A 7 19.65 -9.87 -12.27
C PRO A 7 20.53 -8.68 -11.82
N VAL A 8 21.23 -8.82 -10.69
CA VAL A 8 22.00 -7.72 -10.08
C VAL A 8 23.03 -7.11 -11.04
N ASP A 9 23.76 -7.95 -11.78
CA ASP A 9 24.77 -7.48 -12.74
C ASP A 9 24.16 -6.66 -13.89
N ASP A 10 22.99 -7.05 -14.38
CA ASP A 10 22.28 -6.32 -15.44
C ASP A 10 21.74 -4.98 -14.92
N THR A 11 21.18 -4.97 -13.71
CA THR A 11 20.77 -3.74 -13.03
C THR A 11 21.94 -2.78 -12.83
N LEU A 12 23.11 -3.28 -12.39
CA LEU A 12 24.31 -2.46 -12.22
C LEU A 12 24.80 -1.91 -13.56
N PHE A 13 24.81 -2.73 -14.61
CA PHE A 13 25.12 -2.27 -15.98
C PHE A 13 24.17 -1.14 -16.43
N LEU A 14 22.85 -1.29 -16.20
CA LEU A 14 21.89 -0.23 -16.53
C LEU A 14 22.16 1.05 -15.74
N LEU A 15 22.45 0.96 -14.44
CA LEU A 15 22.72 2.12 -13.60
C LEU A 15 24.04 2.82 -13.97
N ASP A 16 25.11 2.05 -14.20
CA ASP A 16 26.46 2.58 -14.40
C ASP A 16 26.69 3.01 -15.87
N ASP A 17 26.40 2.12 -16.83
CA ASP A 17 26.78 2.28 -18.23
C ASP A 17 25.70 2.94 -19.09
N VAL A 18 24.42 2.79 -18.74
CA VAL A 18 23.30 3.31 -19.54
C VAL A 18 22.74 4.61 -18.96
N LEU A 19 22.36 4.59 -17.68
CA LEU A 19 21.74 5.72 -17.00
C LEU A 19 22.76 6.70 -16.41
N HIS A 20 24.01 6.24 -16.24
CA HIS A 20 25.08 7.01 -15.62
C HIS A 20 24.68 7.61 -14.27
N TYR A 21 24.16 6.76 -13.39
CA TYR A 21 23.59 7.08 -12.08
C TYR A 21 24.46 8.03 -11.24
N SER A 22 25.79 7.86 -11.28
CA SER A 22 26.74 8.70 -10.53
C SER A 22 26.75 10.18 -10.95
N ARG A 23 26.21 10.54 -12.12
CA ARG A 23 26.11 11.94 -12.58
C ARG A 23 25.05 12.76 -11.85
N TYR A 24 24.25 12.12 -11.00
CA TYR A 24 23.14 12.75 -10.28
C TYR A 24 23.43 12.95 -8.78
N ASP A 25 24.71 12.86 -8.35
CA ASP A 25 25.13 13.06 -6.96
C ASP A 25 24.75 14.44 -6.37
N ASN A 26 24.41 15.39 -7.24
CA ASN A 26 23.92 16.71 -6.91
C ASN A 26 22.41 16.75 -6.55
N LEU A 27 21.68 15.64 -6.73
CA LEU A 27 20.26 15.53 -6.39
C LEU A 27 20.08 14.94 -4.97
N PRO A 28 19.01 15.32 -4.25
CA PRO A 28 18.73 14.77 -2.93
C PRO A 28 18.71 13.23 -2.90
N GLY A 29 19.38 12.63 -1.92
CA GLY A 29 19.47 11.18 -1.71
C GLY A 29 20.54 10.46 -2.54
N PHE A 30 20.99 11.02 -3.67
CA PHE A 30 21.99 10.36 -4.53
C PHE A 30 23.39 10.39 -3.93
N SER A 31 23.77 11.48 -3.24
CA SER A 31 25.06 11.57 -2.54
C SER A 31 25.21 10.55 -1.41
N ASP A 32 24.09 10.18 -0.78
CA ASP A 32 24.03 9.21 0.32
C ASP A 32 23.95 7.76 -0.20
N ALA A 33 23.86 7.59 -1.52
CA ALA A 33 23.71 6.32 -2.21
C ALA A 33 24.78 6.13 -3.30
N PRO A 34 26.09 6.15 -2.95
CA PRO A 34 27.16 5.87 -3.90
C PRO A 34 27.09 4.44 -4.44
N ARG A 35 27.83 4.17 -5.52
CA ARG A 35 27.74 2.91 -6.28
C ARG A 35 27.95 1.66 -5.41
N ASP A 36 28.87 1.68 -4.46
CA ASP A 36 29.13 0.57 -3.52
C ASP A 36 27.96 0.33 -2.56
N VAL A 37 27.31 1.40 -2.08
CA VAL A 37 26.07 1.30 -1.29
C VAL A 37 24.93 0.73 -2.14
N VAL A 38 24.74 1.22 -3.37
CA VAL A 38 23.71 0.70 -4.28
C VAL A 38 23.93 -0.77 -4.59
N GLU A 39 25.17 -1.18 -4.91
CA GLU A 39 25.51 -2.58 -5.12
C GLU A 39 25.21 -3.45 -3.90
N ALA A 40 25.55 -2.99 -2.69
CA ALA A 40 25.22 -3.71 -1.47
C ALA A 40 23.71 -3.86 -1.27
N VAL A 41 22.94 -2.79 -1.47
CA VAL A 41 21.47 -2.80 -1.39
C VAL A 41 20.87 -3.79 -2.40
N LEU A 42 21.33 -3.79 -3.65
CA LEU A 42 20.84 -4.70 -4.69
C LEU A 42 21.17 -6.16 -4.38
N ASN A 43 22.35 -6.44 -3.82
CA ASN A 43 22.74 -7.80 -3.41
C ASN A 43 21.92 -8.30 -2.21
N GLU A 44 21.66 -7.47 -1.21
CA GLU A 44 20.79 -7.85 -0.09
C GLU A 44 19.32 -8.00 -0.53
N ALA A 45 18.85 -7.15 -1.45
CA ALA A 45 17.54 -7.30 -2.08
C ALA A 45 17.44 -8.61 -2.88
N ALA A 46 18.51 -9.01 -3.56
CA ALA A 46 18.56 -10.29 -4.26
C ALA A 46 18.38 -11.46 -3.28
N LYS A 47 19.07 -11.45 -2.13
CA LYS A 47 18.95 -12.52 -1.12
C LYS A 47 17.54 -12.66 -0.59
N ILE A 48 16.86 -11.58 -0.20
CA ILE A 48 15.48 -11.67 0.28
C ILE A 48 14.52 -12.16 -0.83
N ALA A 49 14.71 -11.70 -2.06
CA ALA A 49 13.90 -12.15 -3.20
C ALA A 49 14.09 -13.66 -3.47
N GLU A 50 15.34 -14.13 -3.52
CA GLU A 50 15.70 -15.50 -3.86
C GLU A 50 15.42 -16.50 -2.72
N GLU A 51 15.74 -16.14 -1.49
CA GLU A 51 15.74 -17.08 -0.35
C GLU A 51 14.46 -17.01 0.49
N VAL A 52 13.75 -15.88 0.49
CA VAL A 52 12.54 -15.68 1.29
C VAL A 52 11.28 -15.64 0.43
N LEU A 53 11.24 -14.78 -0.58
CA LEU A 53 9.99 -14.53 -1.32
C LEU A 53 9.69 -15.59 -2.38
N GLN A 54 10.71 -16.00 -3.15
CA GLN A 54 10.54 -16.97 -4.22
C GLN A 54 9.99 -18.32 -3.72
N PRO A 55 10.48 -18.92 -2.61
CA PRO A 55 9.94 -20.18 -2.12
C PRO A 55 8.45 -20.08 -1.73
N LEU A 56 7.99 -18.88 -1.37
CA LEU A 56 6.60 -18.62 -1.00
C LEU A 56 5.68 -18.37 -2.19
N ASN A 57 6.20 -18.20 -3.41
CA ASN A 57 5.38 -17.88 -4.58
C ASN A 57 4.37 -19.01 -4.89
N LEU A 58 4.86 -20.26 -4.96
CA LEU A 58 3.99 -21.43 -5.18
C LEU A 58 3.05 -21.70 -3.98
N VAL A 59 3.50 -21.39 -2.77
CA VAL A 59 2.66 -21.51 -1.56
C VAL A 59 1.48 -20.54 -1.66
N GLY A 60 1.75 -19.28 -2.02
CA GLY A 60 0.73 -18.26 -2.20
C GLY A 60 -0.29 -18.62 -3.27
N ASP A 61 0.16 -19.20 -4.39
CA ASP A 61 -0.72 -19.65 -5.46
C ASP A 61 -1.62 -20.84 -5.05
N ARG A 62 -1.06 -21.82 -4.34
CA ARG A 62 -1.78 -23.04 -3.95
C ARG A 62 -2.75 -22.85 -2.78
N GLU A 63 -2.34 -22.06 -1.79
CA GLU A 63 -3.14 -21.87 -0.57
C GLU A 63 -4.18 -20.76 -0.74
N GLY A 64 -3.81 -19.68 -1.43
CA GLY A 64 -4.59 -18.45 -1.52
C GLY A 64 -4.89 -17.81 -0.16
N CYS A 65 -5.63 -16.71 -0.19
CA CYS A 65 -6.19 -16.10 1.02
C CYS A 65 -7.51 -16.77 1.43
N LYS A 66 -7.77 -16.85 2.74
CA LYS A 66 -9.01 -17.43 3.29
C LYS A 66 -9.73 -16.41 4.15
N ARG A 67 -11.03 -16.24 3.91
CA ARG A 67 -11.89 -15.33 4.68
C ARG A 67 -12.71 -16.11 5.71
N ALA A 68 -12.72 -15.65 6.95
CA ALA A 68 -13.57 -16.18 8.01
C ALA A 68 -14.96 -15.51 8.03
N ALA A 69 -15.87 -16.04 8.86
CA ALA A 69 -17.24 -15.53 8.95
C ALA A 69 -17.32 -14.07 9.44
N ASP A 70 -16.39 -13.67 10.31
CA ASP A 70 -16.26 -12.30 10.85
C ASP A 70 -15.65 -11.30 9.87
N GLY A 71 -15.27 -11.75 8.67
CA GLY A 71 -14.64 -10.92 7.65
C GLY A 71 -13.12 -10.81 7.77
N SER A 72 -12.49 -11.40 8.78
CA SER A 72 -11.03 -11.48 8.85
C SER A 72 -10.46 -12.36 7.72
N VAL A 73 -9.25 -12.06 7.28
CA VAL A 73 -8.57 -12.77 6.17
C VAL A 73 -7.22 -13.28 6.64
N THR A 74 -7.02 -14.58 6.51
CA THR A 74 -5.74 -15.26 6.74
C THR A 74 -4.96 -15.34 5.43
N THR A 75 -3.71 -14.89 5.46
CA THR A 75 -2.78 -14.98 4.32
C THR A 75 -2.14 -16.37 4.20
N PRO A 76 -1.54 -16.72 3.05
CA PRO A 76 -0.81 -17.97 2.88
C PRO A 76 0.28 -18.16 3.94
N LYS A 77 0.57 -19.41 4.27
CA LYS A 77 1.64 -19.75 5.24
C LYS A 77 2.98 -19.10 4.82
N GLY A 78 3.65 -18.47 5.78
CA GLY A 78 4.95 -17.82 5.58
C GLY A 78 4.87 -16.36 5.13
N PHE A 79 3.73 -15.88 4.63
CA PHE A 79 3.60 -14.49 4.18
C PHE A 79 3.73 -13.50 5.34
N LYS A 80 3.16 -13.81 6.51
CA LYS A 80 3.26 -12.95 7.69
C LYS A 80 4.70 -12.81 8.19
N GLU A 81 5.43 -13.91 8.24
CA GLU A 81 6.84 -13.94 8.64
C GLU A 81 7.72 -13.20 7.61
N ALA A 82 7.46 -13.41 6.32
CA ALA A 82 8.17 -12.70 5.24
C ALA A 82 7.87 -11.20 5.25
N PHE A 83 6.62 -10.79 5.50
CA PHE A 83 6.25 -9.38 5.59
C PHE A 83 6.93 -8.70 6.77
N LYS A 84 6.99 -9.38 7.93
CA LYS A 84 7.72 -8.91 9.10
C LYS A 84 9.21 -8.72 8.78
N ALA A 85 9.87 -9.72 8.19
CA ALA A 85 11.28 -9.62 7.80
C ALA A 85 11.51 -8.50 6.76
N TYR A 86 10.58 -8.33 5.83
CA TYR A 86 10.62 -7.26 4.83
C TYR A 86 10.51 -5.87 5.48
N ALA A 87 9.62 -5.69 6.44
CA ALA A 87 9.46 -4.46 7.19
C ALA A 87 10.67 -4.17 8.10
N GLU A 88 11.12 -5.16 8.88
CA GLU A 88 12.28 -5.03 9.78
C GLU A 88 13.59 -4.78 9.03
N GLY A 89 13.70 -5.26 7.77
CA GLY A 89 14.81 -4.94 6.88
C GLY A 89 14.77 -3.54 6.27
N GLY A 90 13.73 -2.74 6.55
CA GLY A 90 13.60 -1.37 6.04
C GLY A 90 13.25 -1.27 4.56
N TRP A 91 12.81 -2.36 3.92
CA TRP A 91 12.60 -2.39 2.47
C TRP A 91 11.42 -1.52 2.00
N ILE A 92 10.41 -1.30 2.86
CA ILE A 92 9.28 -0.40 2.59
C ILE A 92 9.74 1.07 2.65
N SER A 93 10.67 1.39 3.54
CA SER A 93 11.09 2.75 3.85
C SER A 93 12.19 3.28 2.91
N LEU A 94 12.65 2.44 1.97
CA LEU A 94 13.82 2.67 1.14
C LEU A 94 13.79 4.01 0.38
N PRO A 95 12.74 4.36 -0.39
CA PRO A 95 12.65 5.68 -1.04
C PRO A 95 11.99 6.76 -0.18
N MET A 96 11.54 6.42 1.03
CA MET A 96 10.66 7.32 1.79
C MET A 96 11.47 8.46 2.42
N PRO A 97 10.85 9.63 2.69
CA PRO A 97 11.57 10.76 3.27
C PRO A 97 12.05 10.48 4.71
N PRO A 98 13.28 10.86 5.08
CA PRO A 98 13.81 10.65 6.42
C PRO A 98 12.99 11.29 7.54
N GLU A 99 12.33 12.43 7.30
CA GLU A 99 11.48 13.09 8.31
C GLU A 99 10.27 12.25 8.74
N TYR A 100 9.92 11.21 7.96
CA TYR A 100 8.84 10.27 8.27
C TYR A 100 9.35 8.84 8.52
N GLY A 101 10.66 8.67 8.77
CA GLY A 101 11.27 7.37 9.07
C GLY A 101 11.75 6.59 7.84
N GLY A 102 11.87 7.26 6.70
CA GLY A 102 12.43 6.71 5.48
C GLY A 102 13.96 6.72 5.42
N GLN A 103 14.52 6.06 4.42
CA GLN A 103 15.98 6.04 4.16
C GLN A 103 16.40 7.13 3.16
N GLY A 104 15.47 7.73 2.44
CA GLY A 104 15.75 8.81 1.48
C GLY A 104 16.54 8.40 0.25
N LEU A 105 16.63 7.10 -0.06
CA LEU A 105 17.38 6.63 -1.24
C LEU A 105 16.64 6.99 -2.53
N PRO A 106 17.37 7.18 -3.66
CA PRO A 106 16.74 7.52 -4.92
C PRO A 106 15.72 6.48 -5.37
N HIS A 107 14.58 6.96 -5.88
CA HIS A 107 13.51 6.08 -6.36
C HIS A 107 13.99 5.05 -7.39
N VAL A 108 14.98 5.38 -8.23
CA VAL A 108 15.51 4.43 -9.23
C VAL A 108 16.08 3.16 -8.57
N VAL A 109 16.69 3.27 -7.39
CA VAL A 109 17.20 2.13 -6.62
C VAL A 109 16.03 1.30 -6.09
N SER A 110 15.00 1.95 -5.52
CA SER A 110 13.82 1.26 -5.02
C SER A 110 13.00 0.58 -6.12
N HIS A 111 13.00 1.12 -7.34
CA HIS A 111 12.36 0.47 -8.49
C HIS A 111 13.06 -0.84 -8.86
N ALA A 112 14.40 -0.85 -8.89
CA ALA A 112 15.17 -2.07 -9.14
C ALA A 112 14.92 -3.13 -8.04
N VAL A 113 14.95 -2.72 -6.77
CA VAL A 113 14.60 -3.60 -5.64
C VAL A 113 13.16 -4.13 -5.79
N GLY A 114 12.22 -3.26 -6.16
CA GLY A 114 10.83 -3.62 -6.40
C GLY A 114 10.66 -4.66 -7.51
N GLU A 115 11.42 -4.56 -8.59
CA GLU A 115 11.45 -5.55 -9.67
C GLU A 115 11.83 -6.93 -9.14
N TYR A 116 12.85 -7.03 -8.29
CA TYR A 116 13.25 -8.31 -7.70
C TYR A 116 12.14 -8.93 -6.84
N MET A 117 11.46 -8.13 -6.03
CA MET A 117 10.35 -8.62 -5.21
C MET A 117 9.17 -9.10 -6.05
N ASN A 118 8.81 -8.34 -7.08
CA ASN A 118 7.70 -8.68 -7.97
C ASN A 118 8.00 -9.93 -8.80
N SER A 119 9.21 -10.05 -9.33
CA SER A 119 9.66 -11.22 -10.08
C SER A 119 9.73 -12.49 -9.22
N ALA A 120 10.15 -12.35 -7.95
CA ALA A 120 10.19 -13.47 -7.01
C ALA A 120 8.79 -13.91 -6.56
N ASN A 121 7.93 -12.97 -6.16
CA ASN A 121 6.58 -13.24 -5.67
C ASN A 121 5.67 -12.00 -5.80
N GLN A 122 5.03 -11.85 -6.97
CA GLN A 122 4.15 -10.73 -7.26
C GLN A 122 3.00 -10.59 -6.25
N ALA A 123 2.38 -11.69 -5.83
CA ALA A 123 1.26 -11.66 -4.89
C ALA A 123 1.65 -11.09 -3.52
N PHE A 124 2.85 -11.43 -3.05
CA PHE A 124 3.43 -10.86 -1.84
C PHE A 124 3.83 -9.39 -2.05
N ALA A 125 4.56 -9.08 -3.11
CA ALA A 125 5.12 -7.75 -3.37
C ALA A 125 4.05 -6.65 -3.46
N MET A 126 2.82 -7.02 -3.83
CA MET A 126 1.68 -6.10 -3.84
C MET A 126 1.35 -5.51 -2.46
N TYR A 127 1.53 -6.23 -1.34
CA TYR A 127 1.20 -5.69 -0.01
C TYR A 127 2.05 -4.47 0.37
N PRO A 128 3.40 -4.53 0.37
CA PRO A 128 4.22 -3.34 0.60
C PRO A 128 4.12 -2.32 -0.55
N GLY A 129 3.91 -2.76 -1.80
CA GLY A 129 3.74 -1.87 -2.95
C GLY A 129 2.49 -0.98 -2.84
N LEU A 130 1.33 -1.56 -2.52
CA LEU A 130 0.08 -0.83 -2.29
C LEU A 130 0.19 0.10 -1.08
N THR A 131 0.88 -0.36 -0.03
CA THR A 131 1.17 0.46 1.15
C THR A 131 2.00 1.70 0.76
N SER A 132 3.03 1.52 -0.06
CA SER A 132 3.87 2.62 -0.54
C SER A 132 3.08 3.63 -1.38
N GLY A 133 2.16 3.16 -2.23
CA GLY A 133 1.26 4.04 -2.98
C GLY A 133 0.31 4.83 -2.08
N ALA A 134 -0.24 4.19 -1.04
CA ALA A 134 -1.09 4.87 -0.07
C ALA A 134 -0.30 5.89 0.78
N VAL A 135 0.94 5.58 1.17
CA VAL A 135 1.86 6.53 1.82
C VAL A 135 2.10 7.73 0.92
N ALA A 136 2.38 7.54 -0.37
CA ALA A 136 2.62 8.64 -1.31
C ALA A 136 1.44 9.63 -1.35
N ALA A 137 0.20 9.13 -1.41
CA ALA A 137 -1.00 9.98 -1.38
C ALA A 137 -1.15 10.73 -0.04
N ILE A 138 -0.84 10.08 1.09
CA ILE A 138 -0.88 10.72 2.42
C ILE A 138 0.20 11.81 2.53
N LEU A 139 1.43 11.55 2.09
CA LEU A 139 2.51 12.52 2.14
C LEU A 139 2.25 13.72 1.22
N ALA A 140 1.63 13.50 0.06
CA ALA A 140 1.33 14.55 -0.89
C ALA A 140 0.14 15.44 -0.46
N HIS A 141 -0.89 14.87 0.18
CA HIS A 141 -2.17 15.55 0.39
C HIS A 141 -2.65 15.61 1.84
N GLY A 142 -2.00 14.88 2.74
CA GLY A 142 -2.36 14.86 4.16
C GLY A 142 -1.97 16.14 4.88
N SER A 143 -2.67 16.43 5.98
CA SER A 143 -2.16 17.38 6.97
C SER A 143 -0.89 16.82 7.63
N GLU A 144 -0.08 17.67 8.27
CA GLU A 144 1.11 17.18 8.98
C GLU A 144 0.75 16.17 10.06
N GLU A 145 -0.39 16.33 10.74
CA GLU A 145 -0.90 15.37 11.71
C GLU A 145 -1.20 14.02 11.06
N GLN A 146 -1.81 14.01 9.87
CA GLN A 146 -2.09 12.77 9.13
C GLN A 146 -0.80 12.09 8.66
N LYS A 147 0.18 12.86 8.17
CA LYS A 147 1.49 12.31 7.75
C LYS A 147 2.23 11.69 8.93
N GLN A 148 2.26 12.38 10.07
CA GLN A 148 2.91 11.89 11.28
C GLN A 148 2.19 10.69 11.88
N LEU A 149 0.85 10.67 11.88
CA LEU A 149 0.07 9.58 12.45
C LEU A 149 0.11 8.32 11.57
N TYR A 150 -0.27 8.45 10.30
CA TYR A 150 -0.43 7.31 9.39
C TYR A 150 0.85 7.00 8.62
N GLY A 151 1.49 8.02 8.05
CA GLY A 151 2.65 7.85 7.17
C GLY A 151 3.81 7.13 7.84
N THR A 152 4.22 7.59 9.03
CA THR A 152 5.37 7.00 9.77
C THR A 152 5.19 5.51 10.07
N ARG A 153 3.99 5.09 10.49
CA ARG A 153 3.69 3.68 10.83
C ARG A 153 3.58 2.80 9.59
N MET A 154 3.08 3.35 8.49
CA MET A 154 3.02 2.65 7.21
C MET A 154 4.41 2.49 6.58
N ILE A 155 5.26 3.52 6.67
CA ILE A 155 6.67 3.48 6.24
C ILE A 155 7.46 2.44 7.04
N ALA A 156 7.20 2.35 8.35
CA ALA A 156 7.79 1.34 9.22
C ALA A 156 7.24 -0.09 9.01
N GLY A 157 6.23 -0.28 8.16
CA GLY A 157 5.60 -1.58 7.92
C GLY A 157 4.74 -2.10 9.08
N GLN A 158 4.44 -1.27 10.08
CA GLN A 158 3.54 -1.63 11.19
C GLN A 158 2.08 -1.70 10.70
N TRP A 159 1.73 -0.76 9.83
CA TRP A 159 0.42 -0.68 9.16
C TRP A 159 0.59 -0.82 7.65
N THR A 160 -0.42 -1.36 6.98
CA THR A 160 -0.47 -1.41 5.51
C THR A 160 -1.49 -0.43 4.96
N GLY A 161 -1.47 -0.24 3.64
CA GLY A 161 -2.39 0.66 2.94
C GLY A 161 -2.99 0.03 1.68
N THR A 162 -4.18 0.50 1.32
CA THR A 162 -4.87 0.09 0.09
C THR A 162 -5.76 1.20 -0.46
N MET A 163 -6.04 1.17 -1.76
CA MET A 163 -6.85 2.16 -2.47
C MET A 163 -8.22 1.58 -2.83
N ASN A 164 -9.29 2.32 -2.51
CA ASN A 164 -10.68 1.87 -2.55
C ASN A 164 -11.53 2.75 -3.49
N LEU A 165 -11.49 2.43 -4.79
CA LEU A 165 -12.07 3.25 -5.85
C LEU A 165 -13.35 2.64 -6.44
N THR A 166 -13.19 1.47 -7.08
CA THR A 166 -14.19 0.77 -7.92
C THR A 166 -15.38 0.25 -7.13
N GLU A 167 -16.58 0.31 -7.72
CA GLU A 167 -17.83 -0.24 -7.18
C GLU A 167 -18.45 -1.23 -8.18
N PRO A 168 -19.40 -2.10 -7.77
CA PRO A 168 -19.99 -3.10 -8.66
C PRO A 168 -20.58 -2.55 -9.95
N HIS A 169 -21.14 -1.35 -9.92
CA HIS A 169 -21.74 -0.69 -11.08
C HIS A 169 -20.81 0.33 -11.75
N CYS A 170 -19.57 0.54 -11.27
CA CYS A 170 -18.63 1.47 -11.87
C CYS A 170 -17.15 1.06 -11.73
N GLY A 171 -16.50 0.84 -12.88
CA GLY A 171 -15.04 0.69 -13.02
C GLY A 171 -14.41 1.95 -13.62
N THR A 172 -14.27 1.96 -14.95
CA THR A 172 -13.64 3.08 -15.68
C THR A 172 -14.31 4.44 -15.43
N ASP A 173 -15.64 4.47 -15.27
CA ASP A 173 -16.38 5.71 -14.96
C ASP A 173 -16.65 5.86 -13.47
N LEU A 174 -15.64 6.33 -12.72
CA LEU A 174 -15.74 6.61 -11.29
C LEU A 174 -16.74 7.74 -10.95
N GLY A 175 -17.20 8.53 -11.94
CA GLY A 175 -18.22 9.56 -11.73
C GLY A 175 -19.56 8.98 -11.26
N LEU A 176 -19.79 7.69 -11.49
CA LEU A 176 -21.00 6.96 -11.10
C LEU A 176 -20.95 6.36 -9.69
N LEU A 177 -19.86 6.57 -8.94
CA LEU A 177 -19.74 6.05 -7.59
C LEU A 177 -20.90 6.53 -6.69
N LYS A 178 -21.36 5.64 -5.83
CA LYS A 178 -22.47 5.83 -4.88
C LYS A 178 -22.02 5.79 -3.43
N THR A 179 -20.78 5.36 -3.14
CA THR A 179 -20.22 5.48 -1.79
C THR A 179 -20.29 6.93 -1.34
N LYS A 180 -20.93 7.16 -0.19
CA LYS A 180 -21.21 8.49 0.35
C LYS A 180 -20.42 8.77 1.61
N ALA A 181 -20.17 10.04 1.87
CA ALA A 181 -19.54 10.55 3.08
C ALA A 181 -20.45 11.59 3.75
N VAL A 182 -20.85 11.34 5.00
CA VAL A 182 -21.69 12.24 5.80
C VAL A 182 -20.83 12.91 6.87
N LYS A 183 -20.86 14.24 6.98
CA LYS A 183 -20.08 15.00 7.97
C LYS A 183 -20.58 14.76 9.40
N ASN A 184 -19.66 14.57 10.34
CA ASN A 184 -19.98 14.32 11.76
C ASN A 184 -19.88 15.57 12.67
N GLY A 185 -19.37 16.68 12.14
CA GLY A 185 -19.18 17.93 12.89
C GLY A 185 -17.89 18.00 13.72
N ASP A 186 -17.21 16.88 13.95
CA ASP A 186 -15.93 16.78 14.66
C ASP A 186 -14.72 16.70 13.72
N GLY A 187 -14.91 17.00 12.44
CA GLY A 187 -13.90 16.86 11.38
C GLY A 187 -13.85 15.47 10.74
N SER A 188 -14.53 14.47 11.30
CA SER A 188 -14.68 13.14 10.71
C SER A 188 -15.92 13.03 9.82
N TYR A 189 -15.98 11.93 9.07
CA TYR A 189 -17.06 11.56 8.19
C TYR A 189 -17.50 10.11 8.47
N HIS A 190 -18.78 9.82 8.30
CA HIS A 190 -19.26 8.45 8.16
C HIS A 190 -19.32 8.08 6.68
N ILE A 191 -18.55 7.05 6.30
CA ILE A 191 -18.47 6.52 4.96
C ILE A 191 -19.41 5.32 4.83
N THR A 192 -20.31 5.35 3.85
CA THR A 192 -21.23 4.24 3.58
C THR A 192 -21.20 3.86 2.10
N GLY A 193 -20.94 2.58 1.82
CA GLY A 193 -20.91 2.05 0.46
C GLY A 193 -20.18 0.73 0.35
N GLN A 194 -20.00 0.27 -0.89
CA GLN A 194 -19.30 -0.97 -1.19
C GLN A 194 -18.27 -0.73 -2.30
N LYS A 195 -17.06 -1.25 -2.09
CA LYS A 195 -15.96 -1.23 -3.04
C LYS A 195 -15.59 -2.65 -3.43
N ILE A 196 -15.17 -2.85 -4.67
CA ILE A 196 -14.80 -4.18 -5.19
C ILE A 196 -13.39 -4.16 -5.77
N PHE A 197 -12.82 -5.35 -5.91
CA PHE A 197 -11.47 -5.55 -6.45
C PHE A 197 -10.38 -4.84 -5.64
N ILE A 198 -10.56 -4.78 -4.32
CA ILE A 198 -9.63 -4.09 -3.43
C ILE A 198 -8.49 -5.04 -3.06
N SER A 199 -7.36 -4.86 -3.72
CA SER A 199 -6.12 -5.57 -3.40
C SER A 199 -5.63 -5.21 -2.00
N ALA A 200 -5.18 -6.23 -1.27
CA ALA A 200 -4.82 -6.14 0.15
C ALA A 200 -5.92 -5.48 1.03
N GLY A 201 -7.19 -5.66 0.66
CA GLY A 201 -8.32 -5.05 1.38
C GLY A 201 -8.47 -5.56 2.83
N GLU A 202 -8.05 -6.77 3.12
CA GLU A 202 -8.00 -7.31 4.48
C GLU A 202 -6.94 -8.41 4.56
N HIS A 203 -6.21 -8.48 5.68
CA HIS A 203 -5.19 -9.49 5.96
C HIS A 203 -4.72 -9.43 7.43
N ASP A 204 -3.93 -10.43 7.83
CA ASP A 204 -3.47 -10.67 9.21
C ASP A 204 -1.97 -10.37 9.45
N MET A 205 -1.31 -9.74 8.47
CA MET A 205 0.13 -9.45 8.50
C MET A 205 0.51 -8.15 9.21
N ALA A 206 -0.43 -7.21 9.37
CA ALA A 206 -0.19 -5.90 9.95
C ALA A 206 -1.21 -5.60 11.06
N GLU A 207 -0.86 -4.69 11.96
CA GLU A 207 -1.70 -4.34 13.12
C GLU A 207 -2.93 -3.53 12.71
N ASN A 208 -2.81 -2.71 11.66
CA ASN A 208 -3.88 -1.92 11.09
C ASN A 208 -3.74 -1.84 9.56
N ILE A 209 -4.85 -1.54 8.89
CA ILE A 209 -4.91 -1.33 7.43
C ILE A 209 -5.56 0.04 7.20
N ILE A 210 -4.88 0.88 6.44
CA ILE A 210 -5.33 2.25 6.14
C ILE A 210 -5.94 2.26 4.73
N HIS A 211 -7.27 2.37 4.67
CA HIS A 211 -8.00 2.40 3.40
C HIS A 211 -8.12 3.84 2.91
N LEU A 212 -7.62 4.10 1.69
CA LEU A 212 -7.86 5.36 0.99
C LEU A 212 -9.09 5.23 0.10
N VAL A 213 -10.22 5.79 0.54
CA VAL A 213 -11.55 5.54 -0.04
C VAL A 213 -12.05 6.75 -0.82
N LEU A 214 -12.45 6.54 -2.08
CA LEU A 214 -13.19 7.56 -2.82
C LEU A 214 -14.67 7.50 -2.47
N ALA A 215 -15.21 8.64 -2.02
CA ALA A 215 -16.63 8.79 -1.72
C ALA A 215 -17.13 10.19 -2.08
N ARG A 216 -18.44 10.33 -2.24
CA ARG A 216 -19.09 11.63 -2.48
C ARG A 216 -19.63 12.19 -1.18
N ILE A 217 -19.23 13.42 -0.83
CA ILE A 217 -19.80 14.12 0.32
C ILE A 217 -21.28 14.40 0.03
N GLU A 218 -22.16 14.22 1.02
CA GLU A 218 -23.58 14.53 0.85
C GLU A 218 -23.78 15.99 0.43
N GLY A 219 -24.53 16.21 -0.66
CA GLY A 219 -24.72 17.53 -1.27
C GLY A 219 -23.62 17.95 -2.27
N ALA A 220 -22.54 17.19 -2.42
CA ALA A 220 -21.52 17.48 -3.43
C ALA A 220 -22.03 17.27 -4.87
N PRO A 221 -21.44 17.95 -5.87
CA PRO A 221 -21.84 17.81 -7.26
C PRO A 221 -21.83 16.37 -7.78
N ALA A 222 -22.69 16.07 -8.75
CA ALA A 222 -22.65 14.78 -9.43
C ALA A 222 -21.37 14.62 -10.29
N GLY A 223 -21.03 13.37 -10.59
CA GLY A 223 -19.87 13.01 -11.40
C GLY A 223 -18.55 13.15 -10.66
N VAL A 224 -17.47 13.20 -11.44
CA VAL A 224 -16.08 13.23 -10.94
C VAL A 224 -15.76 14.45 -10.06
N LYS A 225 -16.45 15.57 -10.30
CA LYS A 225 -16.23 16.84 -9.60
C LYS A 225 -16.72 16.85 -8.16
N GLY A 226 -17.49 15.87 -7.71
CA GLY A 226 -17.93 15.76 -6.31
C GLY A 226 -17.23 14.67 -5.51
N ILE A 227 -16.19 14.05 -6.07
CA ILE A 227 -15.49 12.95 -5.42
C ILE A 227 -14.42 13.50 -4.49
N SER A 228 -14.40 13.00 -3.26
CA SER A 228 -13.38 13.29 -2.24
C SER A 228 -12.64 12.00 -1.85
N LEU A 229 -11.45 12.15 -1.28
CA LEU A 229 -10.62 11.04 -0.80
C LEU A 229 -10.63 11.02 0.72
N PHE A 230 -10.73 9.84 1.32
CA PHE A 230 -10.80 9.67 2.77
C PHE A 230 -9.81 8.62 3.27
N ILE A 231 -9.15 8.91 4.38
CA ILE A 231 -8.46 7.91 5.20
C ILE A 231 -9.52 7.23 6.08
N VAL A 232 -9.69 5.92 5.91
CA VAL A 232 -10.59 5.07 6.70
C VAL A 232 -9.77 3.93 7.29
N PRO A 233 -9.37 4.00 8.57
CA PRO A 233 -8.56 2.94 9.17
C PRO A 233 -9.43 1.73 9.56
N LYS A 234 -8.89 0.52 9.44
CA LYS A 234 -9.53 -0.75 9.82
C LYS A 234 -9.92 -0.77 11.30
N TYR A 235 -9.02 -0.30 12.15
CA TYR A 235 -9.27 0.00 13.56
C TYR A 235 -9.14 1.50 13.79
N GLU A 236 -9.99 2.07 14.63
CA GLU A 236 -9.87 3.47 15.05
C GLU A 236 -8.51 3.73 15.70
N VAL A 237 -8.03 4.96 15.59
CA VAL A 237 -6.69 5.35 16.01
C VAL A 237 -6.78 6.63 16.82
N SER A 238 -6.16 6.66 18.00
CA SER A 238 -6.04 7.89 18.80
C SER A 238 -5.04 8.87 18.16
N ASN A 239 -5.00 10.12 18.64
CA ASN A 239 -4.03 11.10 18.13
C ASN A 239 -2.57 10.70 18.41
N GLU A 240 -2.34 9.91 19.46
CA GLU A 240 -1.05 9.33 19.84
C GLU A 240 -0.74 8.03 19.05
N GLY A 241 -1.71 7.55 18.27
CA GLY A 241 -1.61 6.37 17.42
C GLY A 241 -1.85 5.04 18.13
N ALA A 242 -2.53 5.05 19.27
CA ALA A 242 -3.02 3.82 19.88
C ALA A 242 -4.17 3.23 19.05
N ILE A 243 -4.11 1.93 18.77
CA ILE A 243 -5.17 1.21 18.07
C ILE A 243 -6.34 0.97 19.03
N GLY A 244 -7.52 1.43 18.62
CA GLY A 244 -8.77 1.35 19.38
C GLY A 244 -9.75 0.32 18.83
N ALA A 245 -11.03 0.65 18.90
CA ALA A 245 -12.12 -0.23 18.49
C ALA A 245 -12.07 -0.54 16.98
N ARG A 246 -12.68 -1.67 16.59
CA ARG A 246 -12.86 -2.02 15.18
C ARG A 246 -13.76 -0.98 14.51
N ASN A 247 -13.30 -0.39 13.42
CA ASN A 247 -14.10 0.53 12.62
C ASN A 247 -15.11 -0.26 11.76
N ALA A 248 -16.16 0.40 11.26
CA ALA A 248 -17.23 -0.23 10.46
C ALA A 248 -16.82 -0.46 8.99
N VAL A 249 -15.61 -0.98 8.77
CA VAL A 249 -15.10 -1.45 7.48
C VAL A 249 -14.79 -2.95 7.56
N THR A 250 -15.37 -3.73 6.64
CA THR A 250 -15.27 -5.20 6.65
C THR A 250 -15.03 -5.76 5.24
N CYS A 251 -14.25 -6.82 5.15
CA CYS A 251 -14.18 -7.61 3.93
C CYS A 251 -15.47 -8.45 3.83
N GLY A 252 -16.29 -8.21 2.81
CA GLY A 252 -17.53 -8.94 2.54
C GLY A 252 -17.29 -10.29 1.85
N SER A 253 -16.35 -10.34 0.92
CA SER A 253 -15.94 -11.57 0.21
C SER A 253 -14.54 -11.43 -0.38
N LEU A 254 -13.96 -12.57 -0.80
CA LEU A 254 -12.74 -12.62 -1.59
C LEU A 254 -13.07 -13.09 -3.01
N GLU A 255 -12.41 -12.50 -3.99
CA GLU A 255 -12.52 -12.92 -5.39
C GLU A 255 -11.82 -14.26 -5.65
N HIS A 256 -12.46 -15.12 -6.44
CA HIS A 256 -11.82 -16.30 -7.02
C HIS A 256 -11.17 -15.93 -8.35
N LYS A 257 -9.84 -15.76 -8.33
CA LYS A 257 -9.07 -15.18 -9.44
C LYS A 257 -8.39 -16.26 -10.28
N MET A 258 -7.81 -15.85 -11.42
CA MET A 258 -6.97 -16.71 -12.27
C MET A 258 -5.58 -16.96 -11.65
N GLY A 259 -5.05 -15.98 -10.91
CA GLY A 259 -3.72 -16.02 -10.31
C GLY A 259 -3.61 -15.01 -9.17
N ILE A 260 -2.38 -14.70 -8.74
CA ILE A 260 -2.08 -13.82 -7.59
C ILE A 260 -2.92 -14.16 -6.34
N HIS A 261 -3.14 -15.46 -6.10
CA HIS A 261 -4.05 -15.94 -5.06
C HIS A 261 -3.62 -15.56 -3.65
N GLY A 262 -2.31 -15.37 -3.42
CA GLY A 262 -1.76 -14.92 -2.14
C GLY A 262 -2.01 -13.43 -1.82
N ASN A 263 -2.52 -12.65 -2.78
CA ASN A 263 -2.98 -11.29 -2.54
C ASN A 263 -4.51 -11.28 -2.35
N ALA A 264 -4.97 -10.85 -1.18
CA ALA A 264 -6.39 -10.75 -0.89
C ALA A 264 -7.03 -9.69 -1.80
N THR A 265 -8.01 -10.10 -2.61
CA THR A 265 -8.79 -9.17 -3.44
C THR A 265 -10.20 -9.17 -2.92
N CYS A 266 -10.58 -8.06 -2.30
CA CYS A 266 -11.73 -8.00 -1.44
C CYS A 266 -12.89 -7.23 -2.08
N VAL A 267 -14.11 -7.66 -1.78
CA VAL A 267 -15.25 -6.75 -1.68
C VAL A 267 -15.21 -6.12 -0.29
N MET A 268 -15.12 -4.79 -0.22
CA MET A 268 -15.06 -4.03 1.03
C MET A 268 -16.40 -3.34 1.27
N ASN A 269 -16.99 -3.57 2.44
CA ASN A 269 -18.20 -2.91 2.89
C ASN A 269 -17.83 -1.82 3.90
N TYR A 270 -18.44 -0.65 3.73
CA TYR A 270 -18.33 0.49 4.63
C TYR A 270 -19.73 0.78 5.16
N ASP A 271 -19.95 0.57 6.46
CA ASP A 271 -21.28 0.61 7.09
C ASP A 271 -21.38 1.78 8.07
N GLY A 272 -21.09 2.99 7.56
CA GLY A 272 -20.87 4.15 8.42
C GLY A 272 -19.49 4.07 9.07
N ALA A 273 -18.47 3.69 8.31
CA ALA A 273 -17.09 3.68 8.78
C ALA A 273 -16.62 5.11 9.06
N ARG A 274 -15.98 5.33 10.21
CA ARG A 274 -15.39 6.62 10.54
C ARG A 274 -14.18 6.87 9.63
N GLY A 275 -14.15 8.00 8.96
CA GLY A 275 -13.07 8.41 8.05
C GLY A 275 -12.73 9.89 8.15
N PHE A 276 -11.58 10.26 7.60
CA PHE A 276 -11.05 11.62 7.63
C PHE A 276 -10.72 12.06 6.21
N LEU A 277 -11.08 13.29 5.85
CA LEU A 277 -10.77 13.84 4.53
C LEU A 277 -9.25 13.86 4.33
N LEU A 278 -8.80 13.39 3.17
CA LEU A 278 -7.41 13.48 2.71
C LEU A 278 -7.34 14.50 1.56
N GLY A 279 -6.62 15.60 1.78
CA GLY A 279 -6.58 16.73 0.85
C GLY A 279 -7.85 17.59 0.93
N GLN A 280 -8.35 18.03 -0.22
CA GLN A 280 -9.46 18.97 -0.32
C GLN A 280 -10.78 18.29 -0.68
N GLU A 281 -11.88 18.84 -0.18
CA GLU A 281 -13.23 18.43 -0.60
C GLU A 281 -13.34 18.52 -2.13
N ASN A 282 -13.97 17.52 -2.74
CA ASN A 282 -14.26 17.45 -4.18
C ASN A 282 -13.01 17.38 -5.09
N LYS A 283 -11.84 17.09 -4.51
CA LYS A 283 -10.56 16.92 -5.22
C LYS A 283 -9.97 15.51 -5.06
N GLY A 284 -10.80 14.52 -4.70
CA GLY A 284 -10.34 13.17 -4.37
C GLY A 284 -9.64 12.45 -5.52
N LEU A 285 -10.11 12.62 -6.76
CA LEU A 285 -9.42 12.03 -7.92
C LEU A 285 -8.06 12.68 -8.18
N ALA A 286 -7.95 13.99 -8.03
CA ALA A 286 -6.67 14.70 -8.21
C ALA A 286 -5.68 14.42 -7.07
N ALA A 287 -6.16 13.91 -5.93
CA ALA A 287 -5.31 13.44 -4.84
C ALA A 287 -4.87 11.97 -5.01
N MET A 288 -5.46 11.26 -5.96
CA MET A 288 -5.18 9.84 -6.24
C MET A 288 -4.21 9.66 -7.43
N PHE A 289 -4.13 10.64 -8.33
CA PHE A 289 -3.33 10.65 -9.57
C PHE A 289 -2.43 11.88 -9.62
#